data_AF-A0A1V4J9S0-F1
#
_entry.id   AF-A0A1V4J9S0-F1
#
_cell.length_a   1.000
_cell.length_b   1.000
_cell.length_c   1.000
_cell.angle_alpha   90.00
_cell.angle_beta   90.00
_cell.angle_gamma   90.00
#
_symmetry.space_group_name_H-M   'P 1'
#
loop_
_entity.id
_entity.type
_entity.pdbx_description
1 polymer ?
#
loop_
_entity_poly.entity_id
_entity_poly.type
_entity_poly.pdbx_seq_one_letter_code
_entity_poly.pdbx_strand_id
1 'polypeptide(L)'
;MSASLLRRGLELLEAPGQGKAPPGLRQERAGPRAAGAARRRKAAAEPRRNKATVKGRVVKSAIEEYHKKKAVNHLSENLQYMLKRQLVANKAITEQVLVQNRGRKSKDQPPKKVAKKKPQGTVFTEEDFRKFEREYFGRP
;
A
#
# COMPACT_ATOMS: atom_id res chain seq x y z
N MET A 1 13.39 1.16 -9.72
CA MET A 1 13.06 0.36 -8.53
C MET A 1 13.53 -1.07 -8.75
N SER A 2 14.20 -1.71 -7.78
CA SER A 2 14.72 -3.07 -7.97
C SER A 2 13.62 -4.13 -7.81
N ALA A 3 13.58 -5.10 -8.73
CA ALA A 3 12.60 -6.19 -8.72
C ALA A 3 12.72 -7.09 -7.48
N SER A 4 13.91 -7.17 -6.87
CA SER A 4 14.16 -7.92 -5.64
C SER A 4 13.45 -7.33 -4.42
N LEU A 5 13.32 -6.00 -4.34
CA LEU A 5 12.55 -5.34 -3.28
C LEU A 5 11.07 -5.64 -3.39
N LEU A 6 10.54 -5.65 -4.61
CA LEU A 6 9.12 -5.97 -4.86
C LEU A 6 8.80 -7.42 -4.47
N ARG A 7 9.65 -8.39 -4.87
CA ARG A 7 9.46 -9.80 -4.48
C ARG A 7 9.44 -9.98 -2.97
N ARG A 8 10.45 -9.43 -2.28
CA ARG A 8 10.58 -9.57 -0.82
C ARG A 8 9.47 -8.85 -0.05
N GLY A 9 8.86 -7.80 -0.63
CA GLY A 9 7.70 -7.14 -0.07
C GLY A 9 6.42 -7.97 -0.18
N LEU A 10 6.22 -8.64 -1.33
CA LEU A 10 5.07 -9.52 -1.55
C LEU A 10 5.12 -10.79 -0.70
N GLU A 11 6.31 -11.37 -0.51
CA GLU A 11 6.53 -12.55 0.36
C GLU A 11 6.07 -12.34 1.82
N LEU A 12 6.01 -11.09 2.31
CA LEU A 12 5.54 -10.79 3.67
C LEU A 12 4.02 -10.78 3.79
N LEU A 13 3.33 -10.60 2.66
CA LEU A 13 1.87 -10.54 2.59
C LEU A 13 1.27 -11.90 2.26
N GLU A 14 2.08 -12.85 1.80
CA GLU A 14 1.68 -14.24 1.59
C GLU A 14 1.55 -14.98 2.93
N ALA A 15 0.45 -15.71 3.12
CA ALA A 15 0.19 -16.46 4.34
C ALA A 15 1.18 -17.63 4.50
N PRO A 16 1.61 -17.97 5.73
CA PRO A 16 2.50 -19.11 5.97
C PRO A 16 1.78 -20.40 5.55
N GLY A 17 2.22 -21.02 4.45
CA GLY A 17 1.69 -22.28 3.95
C GLY A 17 1.22 -22.29 2.50
N GLN A 18 1.14 -21.14 1.82
CA GLN A 18 0.94 -21.14 0.36
C GLN A 18 2.29 -21.27 -0.35
N GLY A 19 2.64 -22.52 -0.65
CA GLY A 19 3.83 -22.86 -1.42
C GLY A 19 3.90 -22.12 -2.76
N LYS A 20 5.12 -21.71 -3.10
CA LYS A 20 5.55 -21.16 -4.39
C LYS A 20 4.77 -21.80 -5.55
N ALA A 21 3.85 -21.06 -6.15
CA ALA A 21 3.34 -21.41 -7.46
C ALA A 21 4.47 -21.27 -8.50
N PRO A 22 4.63 -22.21 -9.45
CA PRO A 22 5.72 -22.17 -10.42
C PRO A 22 5.62 -20.90 -11.30
N PRO A 23 6.75 -20.28 -11.67
CA PRO A 23 6.77 -19.08 -12.49
C PRO A 23 6.47 -19.47 -13.93
N GLY A 24 5.21 -19.54 -14.31
CA GLY A 24 4.88 -20.10 -15.62
C GLY A 24 3.45 -19.98 -16.09
N LEU A 25 2.74 -18.89 -15.81
CA LEU A 25 1.55 -18.54 -16.59
C LEU A 25 1.50 -17.02 -16.76
N ARG A 26 2.04 -16.55 -17.90
CA ARG A 26 1.68 -15.26 -18.45
C ARG A 26 0.18 -15.33 -18.76
N GLN A 27 -0.65 -14.86 -17.85
CA GLN A 27 -2.04 -14.60 -18.15
C GLN A 27 -2.05 -13.41 -19.12
N GLU A 28 -2.10 -13.71 -20.41
CA GLU A 28 -2.35 -12.75 -21.45
C GLU A 28 -3.60 -11.96 -21.06
N ARG A 29 -3.41 -10.68 -20.76
CA ARG A 29 -4.51 -9.73 -20.72
C ARG A 29 -5.03 -9.62 -22.15
N ALA A 30 -6.06 -10.40 -22.46
CA ALA A 30 -6.91 -10.16 -23.60
C ALA A 30 -7.66 -8.84 -23.39
N GLY A 31 -6.97 -7.72 -23.66
CA GLY A 31 -7.66 -6.48 -23.95
C GLY A 31 -8.41 -6.63 -25.28
N PRO A 32 -9.56 -5.98 -25.48
CA PRO A 32 -10.28 -6.06 -26.74
C PRO A 32 -9.50 -5.27 -27.79
N ARG A 33 -8.58 -5.93 -28.49
CA ARG A 33 -7.84 -5.35 -29.61
C ARG A 33 -8.64 -5.57 -30.88
N ALA A 34 -9.15 -4.46 -31.40
CA ALA A 34 -9.39 -4.21 -32.82
C ALA A 34 -10.21 -5.28 -33.60
N ALA A 35 -11.54 -5.23 -33.49
CA ALA A 35 -12.42 -5.66 -34.58
C ALA A 35 -12.63 -4.49 -35.56
N GLY A 36 -11.54 -3.99 -36.13
CA GLY A 36 -11.57 -3.09 -37.28
C GLY A 36 -11.60 -3.91 -38.55
N ALA A 37 -12.70 -3.80 -39.31
CA ALA A 37 -12.90 -4.16 -40.73
C ALA A 37 -14.15 -5.01 -41.01
N ALA A 38 -15.30 -4.66 -40.44
CA ALA A 38 -16.58 -5.09 -40.99
C ALA A 38 -16.98 -4.14 -42.14
N ARG A 39 -16.80 -4.63 -43.37
CA ARG A 39 -17.22 -4.08 -44.67
C ARG A 39 -18.38 -3.07 -44.59
N ARG A 40 -18.09 -1.81 -44.94
CA ARG A 40 -19.10 -0.80 -45.28
C ARG A 40 -19.87 -1.26 -46.52
N ARG A 41 -20.99 -1.95 -46.35
CA ARG A 41 -22.02 -2.02 -47.39
C ARG A 41 -22.65 -0.63 -47.47
N LYS A 42 -22.47 0.07 -48.58
CA LYS A 42 -23.23 1.29 -48.89
C LYS A 42 -24.69 0.88 -49.08
N ALA A 43 -25.49 0.98 -48.01
CA ALA A 43 -26.93 1.01 -48.15
C ALA A 43 -27.30 2.32 -48.86
N ALA A 44 -28.13 2.23 -49.89
CA ALA A 44 -28.62 3.38 -50.63
C ALA A 44 -29.26 4.38 -49.67
N ALA A 45 -28.95 5.67 -49.84
CA ALA A 45 -29.60 6.73 -49.08
C ALA A 45 -31.08 6.74 -49.46
N GLU A 46 -31.95 6.32 -48.56
CA GLU A 46 -33.39 6.46 -48.76
C GLU A 46 -33.75 7.95 -48.95
N PRO A 47 -34.74 8.25 -49.81
CA PRO A 47 -35.16 9.61 -50.08
C PRO A 47 -35.61 10.26 -48.77
N ARG A 48 -34.97 11.39 -48.46
CA ARG A 48 -35.17 12.22 -47.28
C ARG A 48 -36.61 12.75 -47.29
N ARG A 49 -37.57 11.98 -46.77
CA ARG A 49 -38.98 12.39 -46.69
C ARG A 49 -39.09 13.65 -45.84
N ASN A 50 -39.77 14.66 -46.40
CA ASN A 50 -40.00 15.97 -45.81
C ASN A 50 -40.68 15.82 -44.43
N LYS A 51 -39.96 16.19 -43.36
CA LYS A 51 -40.41 16.10 -41.96
C LYS A 51 -41.39 17.22 -41.55
N ALA A 52 -42.13 17.78 -42.49
CA ALA A 52 -42.98 18.96 -42.30
C ALA A 52 -44.46 18.63 -42.01
N THR A 53 -44.82 17.36 -41.83
CA THR A 53 -46.17 16.96 -41.38
C THR A 53 -46.13 16.53 -39.91
N VAL A 54 -46.92 17.20 -39.06
CA VAL A 54 -47.08 16.89 -37.63
C VAL A 54 -47.84 15.56 -37.41
N LYS A 55 -48.55 15.09 -38.44
CA LYS A 55 -49.34 13.85 -38.41
C LYS A 55 -48.42 12.64 -38.21
N GLY A 56 -48.47 12.04 -37.02
CA GLY A 56 -47.68 10.87 -36.63
C GLY A 56 -46.44 11.15 -35.76
N ARG A 57 -46.21 12.39 -35.31
CA ARG A 57 -45.17 12.67 -34.31
C ARG A 57 -45.62 12.21 -32.93
N VAL A 58 -45.05 11.11 -32.45
CA VAL A 58 -45.15 10.70 -31.04
C VAL A 58 -44.36 11.70 -30.21
N VAL A 59 -45.05 12.46 -29.35
CA VAL A 59 -44.41 13.40 -28.43
C VAL A 59 -43.64 12.56 -27.42
N LYS A 60 -42.30 12.57 -27.53
CA LYS A 60 -41.46 11.99 -26.49
C LYS A 60 -41.57 12.87 -25.26
N SER A 61 -41.95 12.27 -24.14
CA SER A 61 -41.97 12.99 -22.88
C SER A 61 -40.57 13.54 -22.59
N ALA A 62 -40.48 14.85 -22.32
CA ALA A 62 -39.23 15.49 -21.94
C ALA A 62 -38.60 14.84 -20.70
N ILE A 63 -39.44 14.29 -19.80
CA ILE A 63 -39.03 13.59 -18.59
C ILE A 63 -38.34 12.25 -18.94
N GLU A 64 -38.88 11.51 -19.90
CA GLU A 64 -38.28 10.24 -20.34
C GLU A 64 -36.95 10.46 -21.07
N GLU A 65 -36.85 11.51 -21.89
CA GLU A 65 -35.57 11.87 -22.51
C GLU A 65 -34.54 12.31 -21.48
N TYR A 66 -34.97 13.02 -20.43
CA TYR A 66 -34.10 13.42 -19.34
C TYR A 66 -33.54 12.21 -18.60
N HIS A 67 -34.36 11.22 -18.25
CA HIS A 67 -33.89 10.00 -17.59
C HIS A 67 -32.90 9.20 -18.45
N LYS A 68 -33.07 9.18 -19.78
CA LYS A 68 -32.15 8.50 -20.71
C LYS A 68 -30.79 9.19 -20.82
N LYS A 69 -30.77 10.53 -20.70
CA LYS A 69 -29.54 11.34 -20.79
C LYS A 69 -28.91 11.61 -19.42
N LYS A 70 -29.59 11.24 -18.33
CA LYS A 70 -29.11 11.45 -16.97
C LYS A 70 -27.81 10.67 -16.78
N ALA A 71 -26.75 11.38 -16.39
CA ALA A 71 -25.49 10.75 -16.04
C ALA A 71 -25.69 9.80 -14.85
N VAL A 72 -24.97 8.68 -14.87
CA VAL A 72 -25.01 7.72 -13.77
C VAL A 72 -24.40 8.38 -12.54
N ASN A 73 -25.15 8.38 -11.43
CA ASN A 73 -24.69 8.94 -10.17
C ASN A 73 -23.95 7.85 -9.38
N HIS A 74 -22.63 8.01 -9.23
CA HIS A 74 -21.77 7.10 -8.49
C HIS A 74 -21.51 7.56 -7.05
N LEU A 75 -22.26 8.54 -6.52
CA LEU A 75 -22.02 9.10 -5.19
C LEU A 75 -22.04 8.02 -4.08
N SER A 76 -23.05 7.15 -4.09
CA SER A 76 -23.18 6.07 -3.10
C SER A 76 -22.03 5.06 -3.20
N GLU A 77 -21.67 4.65 -4.42
CA GLU A 77 -20.56 3.73 -4.69
C GLU A 77 -19.22 4.33 -4.26
N ASN A 78 -19.00 5.62 -4.55
CA ASN A 78 -17.81 6.36 -4.16
C ASN A 78 -17.71 6.50 -2.65
N LEU A 79 -18.80 6.86 -1.98
CA LEU A 79 -18.85 6.92 -0.51
C LEU A 79 -18.56 5.55 0.09
N GLN A 80 -19.16 4.49 -0.45
CA GLN A 80 -18.88 3.13 -0.01
C GLN A 80 -17.39 2.79 -0.19
N TYR A 81 -16.78 3.18 -1.32
CA TYR A 81 -15.35 2.96 -1.58
C TYR A 81 -14.46 3.75 -0.61
N MET A 82 -14.76 5.02 -0.34
CA MET A 82 -13.98 5.86 0.57
C MET A 82 -14.10 5.39 2.02
N LEU A 83 -15.30 5.00 2.45
CA LEU A 83 -15.57 4.55 3.82
C LEU A 83 -15.12 3.10 4.08
N LYS A 84 -15.03 2.25 3.03
CA LYS A 84 -14.47 0.89 3.12
C LYS A 84 -13.01 0.85 3.64
N ARG A 85 -12.30 1.99 3.66
CA ARG A 85 -10.90 2.06 4.13
C ARG A 85 -10.70 2.00 5.64
N GLN A 86 -11.74 1.81 6.46
CA GLN A 86 -11.57 1.44 7.86
C GLN A 86 -11.17 -0.05 8.06
N LEU A 87 -10.44 -0.64 7.10
CA LEU A 87 -9.85 -1.96 7.24
C LEU A 87 -8.62 -1.84 8.14
N VAL A 88 -8.82 -2.16 9.42
CA VAL A 88 -7.72 -2.43 10.34
C VAL A 88 -6.95 -3.62 9.79
N ALA A 89 -5.71 -3.40 9.37
CA ALA A 89 -4.85 -4.47 8.89
C ALA A 89 -4.72 -5.56 9.97
N ASN A 90 -4.70 -6.82 9.54
CA ASN A 90 -4.56 -7.95 10.47
C ASN A 90 -3.30 -7.76 11.32
N LYS A 91 -3.47 -7.84 12.65
CA LYS A 91 -2.40 -7.61 13.63
C LYS A 91 -1.15 -8.46 13.32
N ALA A 92 -1.34 -9.72 12.90
CA ALA A 92 -0.25 -10.62 12.55
C ALA A 92 0.61 -10.08 11.38
N ILE A 93 -0.03 -9.54 10.34
CA ILE A 93 0.66 -8.97 9.18
C ILE A 93 1.40 -7.69 9.59
N THR A 94 0.77 -6.86 10.43
CA THR A 94 1.42 -5.64 10.94
C THR A 94 2.65 -5.97 11.77
N GLU A 95 2.59 -6.99 12.62
CA GLU A 95 3.72 -7.47 13.41
C GLU A 95 4.84 -8.02 12.52
N GLN A 96 4.52 -8.79 11.48
CA GLN A 96 5.51 -9.28 10.52
C GLN A 96 6.24 -8.15 9.79
N VAL A 97 5.52 -7.12 9.37
CA VAL A 97 6.10 -5.92 8.76
C VAL A 97 6.96 -5.13 9.76
N LEU A 98 6.53 -5.01 11.02
CA LEU A 98 7.31 -4.36 12.07
C LEU A 98 8.60 -5.11 12.37
N VAL A 99 8.55 -6.44 12.47
CA VAL A 99 9.73 -7.30 12.69
C VAL A 99 10.71 -7.17 11.54
N GLN A 100 10.24 -7.19 10.29
CA GLN A 100 11.11 -7.05 9.12
C GLN A 100 11.81 -5.68 9.06
N ASN A 101 11.14 -4.62 9.50
CA ASN A 101 11.68 -3.27 9.52
C ASN A 101 12.49 -2.94 10.78
N ARG A 102 12.38 -3.76 11.82
CA ARG A 102 13.07 -3.56 13.10
C ARG A 102 14.59 -3.52 12.88
N GLY A 103 15.24 -2.54 13.51
CA GLY A 103 16.69 -2.38 13.48
C GLY A 103 17.27 -1.73 12.22
N ARG A 104 16.47 -1.46 11.18
CA ARG A 104 16.87 -0.62 10.03
C ARG A 104 17.14 0.83 10.44
N LYS A 105 16.39 1.33 11.43
CA LYS A 105 16.62 2.64 12.06
C LYS A 105 17.24 2.44 13.43
N SER A 106 18.13 3.35 13.83
CA SER A 106 18.76 3.32 15.16
C SER A 106 17.74 3.37 16.30
N LYS A 107 16.57 4.00 16.09
CA LYS A 107 15.49 4.09 17.09
C LYS A 107 14.78 2.76 17.34
N ASP A 108 14.74 1.89 16.33
CA ASP A 108 14.02 0.62 16.36
C ASP A 108 14.93 -0.54 16.78
N GLN A 109 16.23 -0.28 17.00
CA GLN A 109 17.15 -1.29 17.49
C GLN A 109 16.84 -1.58 18.96
N PRO A 110 16.63 -2.86 19.33
CA PRO A 110 16.52 -3.21 20.73
C PRO A 110 17.81 -2.78 21.45
N PRO A 111 17.72 -2.26 22.68
CA PRO A 111 18.90 -1.87 23.44
C PRO A 111 19.81 -3.09 23.57
N LYS A 112 21.03 -2.97 23.04
CA LYS A 112 22.05 -4.01 23.24
C LYS A 112 22.24 -4.12 24.74
N LYS A 113 21.96 -5.30 25.30
CA LYS A 113 22.25 -5.64 26.69
C LYS A 113 23.76 -5.77 26.84
N VAL A 114 24.47 -4.64 26.80
CA VAL A 114 25.85 -4.59 27.22
C VAL A 114 25.80 -4.60 28.74
N ALA A 115 26.23 -5.70 29.35
CA ALA A 115 26.47 -5.73 30.78
C ALA A 115 27.34 -4.50 31.09
N LYS A 116 26.86 -3.61 31.97
CA LYS A 116 27.63 -2.46 32.42
C LYS A 116 28.98 -3.01 32.86
N LYS A 117 30.07 -2.56 32.23
CA LYS A 117 31.41 -2.91 32.67
C LYS A 117 31.46 -2.49 34.14
N LYS A 118 31.83 -3.42 35.02
CA LYS A 118 32.10 -3.08 36.42
C LYS A 118 33.07 -1.90 36.40
N PRO A 119 32.90 -0.88 37.25
CA PRO A 119 33.85 0.23 37.30
C PRO A 119 35.24 -0.38 37.44
N GLN A 120 36.13 -0.05 36.50
CA GLN A 120 37.53 -0.43 36.62
C GLN A 120 38.00 0.19 37.93
N GLY A 121 38.43 -0.66 38.87
CA GLY A 121 38.97 -0.20 40.14
C GLY A 121 40.07 0.82 39.86
N THR A 122 40.01 1.95 40.55
CA THR A 122 41.05 2.95 40.49
C THR A 122 42.38 2.32 40.90
N VAL A 123 43.47 2.73 40.27
CA VAL A 123 44.82 2.26 40.60
C VAL A 123 45.17 2.53 42.06
N PHE A 124 44.55 3.57 42.63
CA PHE A 124 44.64 3.92 44.03
C PHE A 124 43.55 3.24 44.83
N THR A 125 43.99 2.52 45.86
CA THR A 125 43.13 1.95 46.90
C THR A 125 42.97 2.93 48.05
N GLU A 126 41.93 2.74 48.86
CA GLU A 126 41.72 3.54 50.08
C GLU A 126 42.93 3.50 51.04
N GLU A 127 43.72 2.41 50.98
CA GLU A 127 44.95 2.26 51.75
C GLU A 127 46.07 3.20 51.27
N ASP A 128 46.13 3.48 49.97
CA ASP A 128 47.11 4.41 49.39
C ASP A 128 46.81 5.84 49.84
N PHE A 129 45.53 6.20 49.94
CA PHE A 129 45.12 7.49 50.52
C PHE A 129 45.50 7.60 51.99
N ARG A 130 45.33 6.54 52.79
CA ARG A 130 45.74 6.53 54.20
C ARG A 130 47.25 6.65 54.38
N LYS A 131 48.05 6.04 53.51
CA LYS A 131 49.51 6.18 53.50
C LYS A 131 49.90 7.62 53.16
N PHE A 132 49.32 8.18 52.09
CA PHE A 132 49.53 9.57 51.70
C PHE A 132 49.17 10.54 52.82
N GLU A 133 48.04 10.35 53.49
CA GLU A 133 47.64 11.20 54.62
C GLU A 133 48.65 11.17 55.76
N ARG A 134 49.19 9.99 56.10
CA ARG A 134 50.21 9.86 57.16
C ARG A 134 51.54 10.49 56.77
N GLU A 135 51.95 10.33 55.53
CA GLU A 135 53.22 10.85 55.00
C GLU A 135 53.20 12.37 54.89
N TYR A 136 52.08 12.96 54.48
CA TYR A 136 52.00 14.39 54.22
C TYR A 136 51.49 15.22 55.39
N PHE A 137 50.50 14.72 56.14
CA PHE A 137 49.91 15.47 57.24
C PHE A 137 50.48 15.11 58.60
N GLY A 138 51.40 14.13 58.67
CA GLY A 138 52.20 13.81 59.86
C GLY A 138 51.46 14.07 61.16
N ARG A 139 50.32 13.40 61.37
CA ARG A 139 49.60 13.58 62.63
C ARG A 139 50.50 13.06 63.76
N PRO A 140 50.64 13.79 64.88
CA PRO A 140 51.43 13.32 66.02
C PRO A 140 50.95 11.98 66.55
#